data_AF-A0A3Q1E9T2-F1
#
_entry.id   AF-A0A3Q1E9T2-F1
#
_cell.length_a   1.000
_cell.length_b   1.000
_cell.length_c   1.000
_cell.angle_alpha   90.00
_cell.angle_beta   90.00
_cell.angle_gamma   90.00
#
_symmetry.space_group_name_H-M   'P 1'
#
loop_
_entity.id
_entity.type
_entity.pdbx_description
1 polymer ?
#
loop_
_entity_poly.entity_id
_entity_poly.type
_entity_poly.pdbx_seq_one_letter_code
_entity_poly.pdbx_strand_id
1 'polypeptide(L)' 'IETSGGRDDTTSREAARKRRRVESDVFGDLSRLLPLQSSIRSHLDKPSVIRLTLSYIRLHSLLKGSNRKSLFTHISGS' A
#
# COMPACT_ATOMS: atom_id res chain seq x y z
N ILE A 1 -28.62 -31.27 12.77
CA ILE A 1 -27.44 -30.84 11.99
C ILE A 1 -27.47 -29.33 11.98
N GLU A 2 -26.55 -28.72 12.70
CA GLU A 2 -26.52 -27.31 13.04
C GLU A 2 -26.39 -26.42 11.79
N THR A 3 -27.32 -25.50 11.61
CA THR A 3 -27.22 -24.41 10.62
C THR A 3 -27.12 -23.07 11.35
N SER A 4 -26.02 -22.88 12.10
CA SER A 4 -25.80 -21.63 12.86
C SER A 4 -24.42 -21.00 12.61
N GLY A 5 -23.93 -21.05 11.36
CA GLY A 5 -22.71 -20.36 10.93
C GLY A 5 -22.89 -19.42 9.72
N GLY A 6 -24.11 -19.22 9.22
CA GLY A 6 -24.32 -18.67 7.87
C GLY A 6 -24.29 -17.14 7.71
N ARG A 7 -24.58 -16.35 8.76
CA ARG A 7 -24.75 -14.88 8.64
C ARG A 7 -23.49 -14.09 8.99
N ASP A 8 -22.76 -14.54 10.02
CA ASP A 8 -21.56 -13.84 10.46
C ASP A 8 -20.38 -14.11 9.51
N ASP A 9 -20.28 -15.33 8.96
CA ASP A 9 -19.25 -15.69 7.98
C ASP A 9 -19.45 -15.01 6.62
N THR A 10 -20.70 -14.86 6.17
CA THR A 10 -21.00 -14.19 4.89
C THR A 10 -20.77 -12.69 5.00
N THR A 11 -21.17 -12.08 6.12
CA THR A 11 -20.91 -10.67 6.43
C THR A 11 -19.42 -10.39 6.60
N SER A 12 -18.69 -11.27 7.29
CA SER A 12 -17.23 -11.19 7.45
C SER A 12 -16.50 -11.34 6.11
N ARG A 13 -16.94 -12.27 5.26
CA ARG A 13 -16.41 -12.45 3.89
C ARG A 13 -16.68 -11.23 3.02
N GLU A 14 -17.88 -10.66 3.07
CA GLU A 14 -18.21 -9.44 2.34
C GLU A 14 -17.41 -8.23 2.84
N ALA A 15 -17.26 -8.09 4.16
CA ALA A 15 -16.40 -7.07 4.75
C ALA A 15 -14.94 -7.23 4.30
N ALA A 16 -14.40 -8.45 4.28
CA ALA A 16 -13.06 -8.74 3.79
C ALA A 16 -12.91 -8.43 2.29
N ARG A 17 -13.91 -8.75 1.47
CA ARG A 17 -13.94 -8.40 0.04
C ARG A 17 -14.00 -6.89 -0.16
N LYS A 18 -14.86 -6.18 0.58
CA LYS A 18 -14.96 -4.71 0.54
C LYS A 18 -13.62 -4.07 0.90
N ARG A 19 -12.97 -4.53 1.97
CA ARG A 19 -11.61 -4.09 2.35
C ARG A 19 -10.60 -4.30 1.23
N ARG A 20 -10.56 -5.50 0.62
CA ARG A 20 -9.66 -5.80 -0.50
C ARG A 20 -9.91 -4.93 -1.73
N ARG A 21 -11.18 -4.61 -2.03
CA ARG A 21 -11.53 -3.72 -3.15
C ARG A 21 -11.05 -2.30 -2.88
N VAL A 22 -11.40 -1.73 -1.72
CA VAL A 22 -10.97 -0.39 -1.32
C VAL A 22 -9.45 -0.28 -1.34
N GLU A 23 -8.74 -1.27 -0.81
CA GLU A 23 -7.28 -1.29 -0.83
C GLU A 23 -6.73 -1.29 -2.27
N SER A 24 -7.27 -2.12 -3.16
CA SER A 24 -6.85 -2.15 -4.57
C SER A 24 -7.15 -0.84 -5.29
N ASP A 25 -8.29 -0.19 -5.01
CA ASP A 25 -8.64 1.11 -5.58
C ASP A 25 -7.63 2.18 -5.11
N VAL A 26 -7.32 2.21 -3.80
CA VAL A 26 -6.32 3.11 -3.22
C VAL A 26 -4.93 2.89 -3.84
N PHE A 27 -4.50 1.65 -4.06
CA PHE A 27 -3.24 1.38 -4.77
C PHE A 27 -3.26 1.84 -6.21
N GLY A 28 -4.39 1.65 -6.90
CA GLY A 28 -4.62 2.17 -8.23
C GLY A 28 -4.46 3.69 -8.27
N ASP A 29 -5.09 4.40 -7.33
CA ASP A 29 -5.05 5.85 -7.19
C ASP A 29 -3.63 6.34 -6.89
N LEU A 30 -2.96 5.68 -5.94
CA LEU A 30 -1.58 5.98 -5.57
C LEU A 30 -0.64 5.87 -6.76
N SER A 31 -0.79 4.85 -7.60
CA SER A 31 0.00 4.70 -8.82
C SER A 31 -0.18 5.86 -9.80
N ARG A 32 -1.36 6.50 -9.81
CA ARG A 32 -1.66 7.64 -10.72
C ARG A 32 -1.05 8.94 -10.27
N LEU A 33 -0.79 9.08 -8.96
CA LEU A 33 -0.11 10.23 -8.39
C LEU A 33 1.40 10.21 -8.65
N LEU A 34 1.97 9.04 -8.95
CA LEU A 34 3.38 8.92 -9.31
C LEU A 34 3.60 9.45 -10.74
N PRO A 35 4.73 10.13 -11.00
CA PRO A 35 5.08 10.64 -12.33
C PRO A 35 5.54 9.48 -13.24
N LEU A 36 4.64 8.56 -13.56
CA LEU A 36 4.89 7.35 -14.34
C LEU A 36 3.93 7.24 -15.52
N GLN A 37 4.41 6.67 -16.61
CA GLN A 37 3.57 6.38 -17.77
C GLN A 37 2.49 5.35 -17.42
N SER A 38 1.31 5.50 -18.04
CA SER A 38 0.15 4.62 -17.84
C SER A 38 0.46 3.15 -18.13
N SER A 39 1.31 2.87 -19.12
CA SER A 39 1.76 1.52 -19.49
C SER A 39 2.53 0.82 -18.35
N ILE A 40 3.35 1.56 -17.61
CA ILE A 40 4.11 0.99 -16.48
C ILE A 40 3.16 0.78 -15.29
N ARG A 41 2.25 1.73 -15.05
CA ARG A 41 1.29 1.67 -13.94
C ARG A 41 0.38 0.44 -13.98
N SER A 42 -0.06 0.00 -15.16
CA SER A 42 -0.90 -1.20 -15.29
C SER A 42 -0.17 -2.50 -14.94
N HIS A 43 1.16 -2.50 -14.96
CA HIS A 43 2.02 -3.64 -14.63
C HIS A 43 2.66 -3.53 -13.24
N LEU A 44 2.30 -2.53 -12.44
CA LEU A 44 2.87 -2.37 -11.10
C LEU A 44 2.16 -3.27 -10.09
N ASP A 45 2.94 -4.15 -9.48
CA ASP A 45 2.50 -4.90 -8.32
C ASP A 45 2.30 -3.99 -7.10
N LYS A 46 1.38 -4.35 -6.19
CA LYS A 46 1.13 -3.59 -4.95
C LYS A 46 2.41 -3.25 -4.16
N PRO A 47 3.37 -4.18 -3.95
CA PRO A 47 4.61 -3.84 -3.24
C PRO A 47 5.47 -2.83 -4.00
N SER A 48 5.47 -2.93 -5.32
CA SER A 48 6.23 -2.03 -6.21
C SER A 48 5.66 -0.61 -6.15
N VAL A 49 4.33 -0.44 -6.16
CA VAL A 49 3.67 0.87 -5.95
C VAL A 49 4.08 1.49 -4.61
N ILE A 50 4.07 0.71 -3.52
CA ILE A 50 4.47 1.19 -2.19
C ILE A 50 5.93 1.66 -2.20
N ARG A 51 6.83 0.79 -2.67
CA ARG A 51 8.27 1.08 -2.75
C ARG A 51 8.53 2.34 -3.55
N LEU A 52 7.90 2.48 -4.71
CA LEU A 52 8.10 3.60 -5.61
C LEU A 52 7.55 4.90 -5.03
N THR A 53 6.40 4.84 -4.36
CA THR A 53 5.84 5.97 -3.61
C THR A 53 6.77 6.42 -2.49
N LEU A 54 7.26 5.48 -1.69
CA LEU A 54 8.17 5.78 -0.60
C LEU A 54 9.48 6.38 -1.12
N SER A 55 10.05 5.80 -2.18
CA SER A 55 11.22 6.34 -2.87
C SER A 55 10.97 7.73 -3.44
N TYR A 56 9.80 7.98 -4.03
CA TYR A 56 9.42 9.29 -4.56
C TYR A 56 9.34 10.36 -3.47
N ILE A 57 8.68 10.07 -2.35
CA ILE A 57 8.60 10.99 -1.20
C ILE A 57 9.99 11.26 -0.61
N ARG A 58 10.82 10.22 -0.47
CA ARG A 58 12.19 10.34 0.03
C ARG A 58 13.04 11.19 -0.91
N LEU A 59 13.02 10.90 -2.21
CA LEU A 59 13.75 11.65 -3.23
C LEU A 59 13.32 13.12 -3.22
N HIS A 60 12.03 13.38 -3.19
CA HIS A 60 11.50 14.74 -3.11
C HIS A 60 11.92 15.46 -1.82
N SER A 61 11.97 14.76 -0.68
CA SER A 61 12.48 15.33 0.58
C SER A 61 13.97 15.64 0.52
N LEU A 62 14.78 14.76 -0.10
CA LEU A 62 16.21 14.96 -0.31
C LEU A 62 16.49 16.14 -1.25
N LEU A 63 15.75 16.22 -2.35
CA LEU A 63 15.83 17.35 -3.29
C LEU A 63 15.40 18.67 -2.62
N LYS A 64 14.46 18.61 -1.66
CA LYS A 64 14.06 19.76 -0.82
C LYS A 64 14.98 20.02 0.37
N GLY A 65 16.14 19.36 0.48
CA GLY A 65 17.13 19.60 1.53
C GLY A 65 16.80 19.02 2.91
N SER A 66 15.71 18.26 3.06
CA SER A 66 15.34 17.64 4.34
C SER A 66 16.00 16.28 4.51
N ASN A 67 17.16 16.29 5.16
CA ASN A 67 17.99 15.13 5.46
C ASN A 67 17.37 14.28 6.61
N ARG A 68 16.31 13.51 6.33
CA ARG A 68 15.82 12.50 7.28
C ARG A 68 16.77 11.30 7.31
N LYS A 69 17.87 11.43 8.04
CA LYS A 69 18.71 10.29 8.41
C LYS A 69 18.07 9.57 9.59
N SER A 70 18.01 8.26 9.40
CA SER A 70 17.76 7.20 10.37
C SER A 70 16.40 7.15 11.07
N LEU A 71 15.56 6.23 10.60
CA LEU A 71 14.55 5.56 11.43
C LEU A 71 14.86 4.06 11.60
N PHE A 72 16.05 3.61 11.20
CA PHE A 72 16.44 2.19 11.18
C PHE A 72 17.71 1.86 11.98
N THR A 73 18.37 2.83 12.63
CA THR A 73 19.55 2.55 13.49
C THR A 73 19.21 2.20 14.94
N HIS A 74 18.04 1.61 15.25
CA HIS A 74 17.76 1.18 16.63
C HIS A 74 17.09 -0.20 16.73
N ILE A 75 17.63 -1.19 16.00
CA ILE A 75 17.42 -2.62 16.29
C ILE A 75 18.74 -3.41 16.20
N SER A 76 19.85 -2.76 16.55
CA SER A 76 21.11 -3.43 16.90
C SER A 76 21.69 -2.65 18.07
N GLY A 77 21.43 -3.13 19.27
CA GLY A 77 21.82 -2.50 20.52
C GLY A 77 21.63 -3.48 21.66
N SER A 78 22.61 -4.39 21.77
CA SER A 78 22.95 -5.26 22.91
C SER A 78 21.94 -6.32 23.36
#